data_AF-A0A5D4TSW7-F1
#
_entry.id   AF-A0A5D4TSW7-F1
#
_cell.length_a   1.000
_cell.length_b   1.000
_cell.length_c   1.000
_cell.angle_alpha   90.00
_cell.angle_beta   90.00
_cell.angle_gamma   90.00
#
_symmetry.space_group_name_H-M   'P 1'
#
loop_
_entity.id
_entity.type
_entity.pdbx_description
1 polymer ?
#
loop_
_entity_poly.entity_id
_entity_poly.type
_entity_poly.pdbx_seq_one_letter_code
_entity_poly.pdbx_strand_id
1 'polypeptide(L)'
;MNYYVNLLITIIILIIGTGTAFFIDQFSKQLEKFISSRYLSFTIIVILFTLMTGATVMTSSLVGWSIMDTAFISSLCFFALGWLTNISKRAGINQASTAAKFITNNHFKYEYESASSSNKSPYFIASLLFLVMSWGISFWMAYS
;
A
#
# COMPACT_ATOMS: atom_id res chain seq x y z
N MET A 1 -5.55 -22.17 22.27
CA MET A 1 -5.17 -22.27 20.84
C MET A 1 -3.67 -22.02 20.75
N ASN A 2 -2.92 -22.92 20.09
CA ASN A 2 -1.45 -22.91 20.11
C ASN A 2 -0.89 -21.59 19.58
N TYR A 3 -0.04 -20.92 20.36
CA TYR A 3 0.64 -19.66 19.99
C TYR A 3 1.22 -19.71 18.56
N TYR A 4 1.84 -20.83 18.18
CA TYR A 4 2.39 -21.06 16.85
C TYR A 4 1.33 -21.08 15.73
N VAL A 5 0.13 -21.58 16.01
CA VAL A 5 -0.98 -21.59 15.05
C VAL A 5 -1.50 -20.17 14.82
N ASN A 6 -1.67 -19.39 15.90
CA ASN A 6 -2.11 -18.00 15.78
C ASN A 6 -1.08 -17.15 15.04
N LEU A 7 0.21 -17.35 15.31
CA LEU A 7 1.30 -16.68 14.60
C LEU A 7 1.31 -17.02 13.10
N LEU A 8 1.12 -18.30 12.75
CA LEU A 8 1.05 -18.75 11.36
C LEU A 8 -0.15 -18.14 10.62
N ILE A 9 -1.32 -18.09 11.28
CA ILE A 9 -2.52 -17.44 10.73
C ILE A 9 -2.28 -15.94 10.55
N THR A 10 -1.63 -15.25 11.49
CA THR A 10 -1.27 -13.84 11.36
C THR A 10 -0.39 -13.59 10.13
N ILE A 11 0.63 -14.42 9.91
CA ILE A 11 1.48 -14.33 8.72
C ILE A 11 0.65 -14.50 7.45
N ILE A 12 -0.23 -15.49 7.41
CA ILE A 12 -1.13 -15.71 6.26
C ILE A 12 -2.02 -14.49 6.02
N ILE A 13 -2.64 -13.93 7.06
CA ILE A 13 -3.50 -12.74 6.93
C ILE A 13 -2.71 -11.55 6.40
N LEU A 14 -1.50 -11.33 6.88
CA LEU A 14 -0.64 -10.25 6.39
C LEU A 14 -0.26 -10.46 4.92
N ILE A 15 0.07 -11.68 4.51
CA ILE A 15 0.38 -12.03 3.11
C ILE A 15 -0.84 -11.82 2.21
N ILE A 16 -2.02 -12.30 2.62
CA ILE A 16 -3.25 -12.14 1.84
C ILE A 16 -3.66 -10.67 1.77
N GLY A 17 -3.59 -9.94 2.88
CA GLY A 17 -3.94 -8.52 2.95
C GLY A 17 -3.02 -7.65 2.10
N THR A 18 -1.72 -7.94 2.11
CA THR A 18 -0.76 -7.23 1.24
C THR A 18 -0.90 -7.65 -0.22
N GLY A 19 -1.07 -8.94 -0.50
CA GLY A 19 -1.28 -9.45 -1.86
C GLY A 19 -2.51 -8.80 -2.52
N THR A 20 -3.65 -8.78 -1.82
CA THR A 20 -4.89 -8.15 -2.31
C THR A 20 -4.71 -6.65 -2.55
N ALA A 21 -3.97 -5.95 -1.69
CA ALA A 21 -3.65 -4.55 -1.88
C ALA A 21 -2.82 -4.27 -3.15
N PHE A 22 -1.87 -5.16 -3.51
CA PHE A 22 -1.14 -5.06 -4.78
C PHE A 22 -2.03 -5.33 -5.99
N PHE A 23 -2.94 -6.30 -5.89
CA PHE A 23 -3.89 -6.59 -6.95
C PHE A 23 -4.81 -5.40 -7.24
N ILE A 24 -5.19 -4.60 -6.23
CA ILE A 24 -6.04 -3.42 -6.40
C ILE A 24 -5.37 -2.36 -7.31
N ASP A 25 -4.05 -2.15 -7.22
CA ASP A 25 -3.34 -1.21 -8.11
C ASP A 25 -3.37 -1.69 -9.56
N GLN A 26 -3.33 -3.01 -9.81
CA GLN A 26 -3.49 -3.57 -11.16
C GLN A 26 -4.96 -3.57 -11.63
N PHE A 27 -5.90 -3.77 -10.71
CA PHE A 27 -7.34 -3.74 -10.98
C PHE A 27 -7.88 -2.31 -11.20
N SER A 28 -7.08 -1.28 -10.91
CA SER A 28 -7.42 0.13 -11.14
C SER A 28 -7.95 0.39 -12.56
N LYS A 29 -7.36 -0.24 -13.58
CA LYS A 29 -7.80 -0.14 -14.99
C LYS A 29 -9.19 -0.75 -15.24
N GLN A 30 -9.57 -1.78 -14.48
CA GLN A 30 -10.91 -2.37 -14.55
C GLN A 30 -11.91 -1.55 -13.73
N LEU A 31 -11.49 -1.03 -12.57
CA LEU A 31 -12.26 -0.12 -11.72
C LEU A 31 -12.59 1.19 -12.45
N GLU A 32 -11.71 1.67 -13.34
CA GLU A 32 -11.94 2.88 -14.16
C GLU A 32 -13.12 2.73 -15.12
N LYS A 33 -13.53 1.49 -15.46
CA LYS A 33 -14.74 1.25 -16.25
C LYS A 33 -16.03 1.51 -15.45
N PHE A 34 -15.97 1.45 -14.12
CA PHE A 34 -17.14 1.59 -13.25
C PHE A 34 -17.15 2.92 -12.49
N ILE A 35 -15.98 3.53 -12.28
CA ILE A 35 -15.81 4.74 -11.47
C ILE A 35 -15.17 5.82 -12.32
N SER A 36 -15.74 7.03 -12.27
CA SER A 36 -15.17 8.21 -12.94
C SER A 36 -13.70 8.41 -12.52
N SER A 37 -12.83 8.63 -13.51
CA SER A 37 -11.38 8.81 -13.33
C SER A 37 -11.03 9.88 -12.26
N ARG A 38 -11.90 10.89 -12.08
CA ARG A 38 -11.75 11.93 -11.04
C ARG A 38 -11.79 11.38 -9.61
N TYR A 39 -12.56 10.32 -9.35
CA TYR A 39 -12.71 9.74 -8.00
C TYR A 39 -11.94 8.44 -7.81
N LEU A 40 -11.44 7.83 -8.90
CA LEU A 40 -10.78 6.52 -8.88
C LEU A 40 -9.66 6.43 -7.83
N SER A 41 -8.75 7.41 -7.82
CA SER A 41 -7.61 7.42 -6.88
C SER A 41 -8.07 7.51 -5.43
N PHE A 42 -9.07 8.34 -5.15
CA PHE A 42 -9.63 8.46 -3.81
C PHE A 42 -10.32 7.17 -3.37
N THR A 43 -11.13 6.56 -4.23
CA THR A 43 -11.80 5.29 -3.92
C THR A 43 -10.80 4.17 -3.66
N ILE A 44 -9.71 4.08 -4.45
CA ILE A 44 -8.64 3.11 -4.22
C ILE A 44 -7.99 3.34 -2.85
N ILE A 45 -7.68 4.60 -2.48
CA ILE A 45 -7.12 4.92 -1.16
C ILE A 45 -8.06 4.45 -0.03
N VAL A 46 -9.36 4.72 -0.16
CA VAL A 46 -10.36 4.31 0.85
C VAL A 46 -10.44 2.80 0.98
N ILE A 47 -10.49 2.07 -0.14
CA ILE A 47 -10.52 0.59 -0.14
C ILE A 47 -9.25 0.02 0.51
N LEU A 48 -8.09 0.57 0.19
CA LEU A 48 -6.82 0.12 0.76
C LEU A 48 -6.76 0.40 2.26
N PHE A 49 -7.25 1.57 2.69
CA PHE A 49 -7.32 1.93 4.10
C PHE A 49 -8.25 1.01 4.90
N THR A 50 -9.43 0.68 4.36
CA THR A 50 -10.35 -0.25 5.02
C THR A 50 -9.78 -1.66 5.07
N LEU A 51 -9.04 -2.09 4.05
CA LEU A 51 -8.37 -3.38 4.02
C LEU A 51 -7.24 -3.47 5.05
N MET A 52 -6.40 -2.44 5.18
CA MET A 52 -5.36 -2.35 6.23
C MET A 52 -5.96 -2.38 7.64
N THR A 53 -7.05 -1.64 7.85
CA THR A 53 -7.77 -1.62 9.12
C THR A 53 -8.38 -3.00 9.42
N GLY A 54 -9.03 -3.63 8.45
CA GLY A 54 -9.63 -4.96 8.59
C GLY A 54 -8.59 -6.04 8.91
N ALA A 55 -7.44 -6.03 8.22
CA ALA A 55 -6.33 -6.95 8.49
C ALA A 55 -5.78 -6.76 9.92
N THR A 56 -5.70 -5.52 10.39
CA THR A 56 -5.25 -5.19 11.75
C THR A 56 -6.23 -5.69 12.81
N VAL A 57 -7.54 -5.46 12.62
CA VAL A 57 -8.59 -5.95 13.52
C VAL A 57 -8.58 -7.48 13.59
N MET A 58 -8.54 -8.14 12.44
CA MET A 58 -8.44 -9.61 12.37
C MET A 58 -7.18 -10.15 13.05
N THR A 59 -6.07 -9.43 12.96
CA THR A 59 -4.82 -9.84 13.63
C THR A 59 -4.94 -9.69 15.14
N SER A 60 -5.51 -8.58 15.63
CA SER A 60 -5.67 -8.35 17.08
C SER A 60 -6.59 -9.38 17.75
N SER A 61 -7.61 -9.88 17.04
CA SER A 61 -8.54 -10.87 17.59
C SER A 61 -7.94 -12.27 17.74
N LEU A 62 -6.83 -12.57 17.06
CA LEU A 62 -6.20 -13.89 17.09
C LEU A 62 -5.11 -14.03 18.15
N VAL A 63 -4.33 -12.98 18.42
CA VAL A 63 -3.11 -13.11 19.22
C VAL A 63 -3.28 -12.62 20.67
N GLY A 64 -4.49 -12.19 21.06
CA GLY A 64 -4.72 -11.58 22.38
C GLY A 64 -3.95 -10.28 22.58
N TRP A 65 -3.49 -9.69 21.48
CA TRP A 65 -2.81 -8.39 21.47
C TRP A 65 -3.85 -7.29 21.54
N SER A 66 -3.51 -6.18 22.20
CA SER A 66 -4.38 -5.01 22.14
C SER A 66 -4.48 -4.54 20.69
N ILE A 67 -5.65 -4.02 20.32
CA ILE A 67 -5.88 -3.48 18.99
C ILE A 67 -4.94 -2.30 18.69
N MET A 68 -4.57 -1.56 19.72
CA MET A 68 -3.65 -0.42 19.65
C MET A 68 -2.22 -0.87 19.33
N ASP A 69 -1.69 -1.86 20.06
CA ASP A 69 -0.35 -2.40 19.81
C ASP A 69 -0.26 -3.03 18.42
N THR A 70 -1.31 -3.74 18.03
CA THR A 70 -1.41 -4.37 16.72
C THR A 70 -1.42 -3.33 15.61
N ALA A 71 -2.20 -2.26 15.75
CA ALA A 71 -2.26 -1.16 14.79
C ALA A 71 -0.95 -0.38 14.71
N PHE A 72 -0.30 -0.15 15.86
CA PHE A 72 0.99 0.52 15.93
C PHE A 72 2.05 -0.24 15.12
N ILE A 73 2.17 -1.56 15.33
CA ILE A 73 3.15 -2.40 14.63
C ILE A 73 2.76 -2.64 13.17
N SER A 74 1.50 -2.98 12.88
CA SER A 74 1.05 -3.28 11.51
C SER A 74 1.19 -2.07 10.59
N SER A 75 1.00 -0.86 11.12
CA SER A 75 1.14 0.38 10.35
C SER A 75 2.57 0.61 9.83
N LEU A 76 3.60 0.27 10.62
CA LEU A 76 4.99 0.29 10.17
C LEU A 76 5.22 -0.72 9.05
N CYS A 77 4.68 -1.94 9.17
CA CYS A 77 4.80 -2.97 8.15
C CYS A 77 4.17 -2.55 6.82
N PHE A 78 2.94 -2.04 6.85
CA PHE A 78 2.26 -1.56 5.64
C PHE A 78 2.96 -0.36 5.02
N PHE A 79 3.48 0.56 5.84
CA PHE A 79 4.23 1.70 5.35
C PHE A 79 5.56 1.29 4.69
N ALA A 80 6.32 0.38 5.32
CA ALA A 80 7.58 -0.11 4.76
C ALA A 80 7.36 -0.79 3.40
N LEU A 81 6.30 -1.61 3.28
CA LEU A 81 5.91 -2.23 2.01
C LEU A 81 5.49 -1.16 0.98
N GLY A 82 4.71 -0.17 1.40
CA GLY A 82 4.27 0.92 0.51
C GLY A 82 5.43 1.75 -0.01
N TRP A 83 6.42 1.98 0.83
CA TRP A 83 7.64 2.68 0.47
C TRP A 83 8.47 1.85 -0.53
N LEU A 84 8.81 0.61 -0.18
CA LEU A 84 9.64 -0.26 -1.04
C LEU A 84 9.03 -0.41 -2.43
N THR A 85 7.72 -0.61 -2.50
CA THR A 85 7.02 -0.83 -3.77
C THR A 85 6.94 0.43 -4.63
N ASN A 86 6.78 1.60 -4.01
CA ASN A 86 6.84 2.89 -4.70
C ASN A 86 8.25 3.17 -5.27
N ILE A 87 9.32 2.82 -4.54
CA ILE A 87 10.70 2.89 -5.05
C ILE A 87 10.87 1.93 -6.24
N SER A 88 10.50 0.66 -6.07
CA SER A 88 10.66 -0.36 -7.12
C SER A 88 9.89 0.00 -8.40
N LYS A 89 8.66 0.52 -8.27
CA LYS A 89 7.86 0.97 -9.41
C LYS A 89 8.54 2.13 -10.16
N ARG A 90 9.10 3.10 -9.43
CA ARG A 90 9.86 4.21 -10.03
C ARG A 90 11.14 3.72 -10.72
N ALA A 91 11.87 2.79 -10.10
CA ALA A 91 13.06 2.20 -10.69
C ALA A 91 12.72 1.46 -12.00
N GLY A 92 11.63 0.70 -12.05
CA GLY A 92 11.18 0.00 -13.24
C GLY A 92 10.78 0.94 -14.39
N ILE A 93 10.06 2.03 -14.09
CA ILE A 93 9.72 3.06 -15.10
C ILE A 93 11.00 3.70 -15.66
N ASN A 94 11.96 4.04 -14.80
CA ASN A 94 13.22 4.63 -15.23
C ASN A 94 14.05 3.67 -16.10
N GLN A 95 14.06 2.38 -15.76
CA GLN A 95 14.72 1.35 -16.56
C GLN A 95 14.06 1.20 -17.95
N ALA A 96 12.72 1.12 -17.99
CA ALA A 96 11.97 1.02 -19.25
C ALA A 96 12.18 2.26 -20.13
N SER A 97 12.16 3.46 -19.54
CA SER A 97 12.45 4.72 -20.23
C SER A 97 13.87 4.74 -20.81
N THR A 98 14.84 4.30 -20.03
CA THR A 98 16.24 4.23 -20.45
C THR A 98 16.40 3.25 -21.62
N ALA A 99 15.82 2.04 -21.51
CA ALA A 99 15.84 1.05 -22.58
C ALA A 99 15.15 1.57 -23.86
N ALA A 100 13.99 2.23 -23.74
CA ALA A 100 13.29 2.81 -24.88
C ALA A 100 14.12 3.90 -25.57
N LYS A 101 14.77 4.79 -24.81
CA LYS A 101 15.68 5.82 -25.35
C LYS A 101 16.89 5.22 -26.08
N PHE A 102 17.46 4.13 -25.54
CA PHE A 102 18.56 3.41 -26.19
C PHE A 102 18.14 2.77 -27.52
N ILE A 103 17.01 2.05 -27.55
CA ILE A 103 16.53 1.35 -28.76
C ILE A 103 16.16 2.33 -29.87
N THR A 104 15.63 3.50 -29.49
CA THR A 104 15.10 4.51 -30.43
C THR A 104 16.11 5.61 -30.77
N ASN A 105 17.38 5.45 -30.34
CA ASN A 105 18.46 6.40 -30.56
C ASN A 105 18.07 7.85 -30.20
N ASN A 106 17.48 8.03 -29.02
CA ASN A 106 16.97 9.32 -28.50
C ASN A 106 15.86 10.01 -29.33
N HIS A 107 15.28 9.37 -30.34
CA HIS A 107 14.15 9.95 -31.10
C HIS A 107 12.79 9.81 -30.40
N PHE A 108 12.66 8.96 -29.37
CA PHE A 108 11.40 8.73 -28.65
C PHE A 108 11.24 9.73 -27.51
N LYS A 109 10.42 10.76 -27.72
CA LYS A 109 10.15 11.84 -26.75
C LYS A 109 8.88 11.66 -25.91
N TYR A 110 7.88 10.91 -26.39
CA TYR A 110 6.50 11.14 -25.95
C TYR A 110 5.87 10.08 -25.04
N GLU A 111 6.41 8.86 -24.91
CA GLU A 111 5.76 7.80 -24.11
C GLU A 111 6.55 7.41 -22.85
N TYR A 112 7.84 7.72 -22.83
CA TYR A 112 8.75 7.50 -21.71
C TYR A 112 9.58 8.73 -21.42
N GLU A 113 8.99 9.91 -21.54
CA GLU A 113 9.62 11.07 -20.94
C GLU A 113 9.91 10.70 -19.48
N SER A 114 11.13 10.92 -19.03
CA SER A 114 11.56 10.75 -17.64
C SER A 114 10.90 11.81 -16.75
N ALA A 115 9.62 12.09 -17.01
CA ALA A 115 8.69 12.82 -16.22
C ALA A 115 8.34 11.90 -15.05
N SER A 116 8.59 12.28 -13.80
CA SER A 116 7.70 13.24 -13.17
C SER A 116 6.22 12.86 -13.34
N SER A 117 5.86 11.57 -13.43
CA SER A 117 4.51 11.17 -13.10
C SER A 117 4.36 11.42 -11.60
N SER A 118 3.78 12.59 -11.30
CA SER A 118 3.54 13.14 -9.97
C SER A 118 2.61 12.26 -9.13
N ASN A 119 2.14 11.13 -9.67
CA ASN A 119 1.23 10.24 -8.99
C ASN A 119 2.02 9.30 -8.07
N LYS A 120 2.17 9.75 -6.83
CA LYS A 120 2.46 8.84 -5.69
C LYS A 120 1.47 7.68 -5.76
N SER A 121 1.95 6.45 -5.51
CA SER A 121 1.06 5.29 -5.58
C SER A 121 -0.09 5.44 -4.57
N PRO A 122 -1.34 5.15 -4.95
CA PRO A 122 -2.47 5.20 -4.03
C PRO A 122 -2.24 4.37 -2.77
N TYR A 123 -1.53 3.24 -2.91
CA TYR A 123 -1.10 2.40 -1.79
C TYR A 123 -0.14 3.10 -0.82
N PHE A 124 0.86 3.83 -1.33
CA PHE A 124 1.76 4.61 -0.48
C PHE A 124 0.98 5.67 0.32
N ILE A 125 0.04 6.38 -0.33
CA ILE A 125 -0.80 7.38 0.35
C ILE A 125 -1.66 6.73 1.43
N ALA A 126 -2.35 5.62 1.13
CA ALA A 126 -3.16 4.90 2.10
C ALA A 126 -2.33 4.41 3.30
N SER A 127 -1.15 3.84 3.05
CA SER A 127 -0.25 3.34 4.10
C SER A 127 0.30 4.46 4.98
N LEU A 128 0.59 5.63 4.40
CA LEU A 128 1.04 6.81 5.14
C LEU A 128 -0.08 7.38 6.03
N LEU A 129 -1.30 7.47 5.50
CA LEU A 129 -2.47 7.88 6.29
C LEU A 129 -2.73 6.93 7.45
N PHE A 130 -2.65 5.61 7.20
CA PHE A 130 -2.80 4.60 8.23
C PHE A 130 -1.72 4.73 9.31
N LEU A 131 -0.46 4.91 8.94
CA LEU A 131 0.65 5.18 9.87
C LEU A 131 0.37 6.39 10.77
N VAL A 132 0.08 7.55 10.18
CA VAL A 132 -0.15 8.79 10.92
C VAL A 132 -1.35 8.65 11.87
N MET A 133 -2.43 7.99 11.44
CA MET A 133 -3.60 7.76 12.28
C MET A 133 -3.29 6.81 13.44
N SER A 134 -2.70 5.63 13.16
CA SER A 134 -2.38 4.64 14.18
C SER A 134 -1.40 5.18 15.21
N TRP A 135 -0.37 5.89 14.77
CA TRP A 135 0.62 6.50 15.67
C TRP A 135 0.05 7.70 16.43
N GLY A 136 -0.68 8.58 15.73
CA GLY A 136 -1.31 9.75 16.34
C GLY A 136 -2.28 9.36 17.46
N ILE A 137 -3.12 8.35 17.23
CA ILE A 137 -4.05 7.83 18.25
C ILE A 137 -3.27 7.19 19.42
N SER A 138 -2.20 6.44 19.13
CA SER A 138 -1.37 5.81 20.17
C SER A 138 -0.69 6.83 21.08
N PHE A 139 -0.10 7.87 20.49
CA PHE A 139 0.49 8.96 21.28
C PHE A 139 -0.56 9.76 22.03
N TRP A 140 -1.70 10.05 21.42
CA TRP A 140 -2.79 10.75 22.09
C TRP A 140 -3.25 10.00 23.34
N MET A 141 -3.44 8.68 23.25
CA MET A 141 -3.83 7.88 24.42
C MET A 141 -2.71 7.74 25.46
N ALA A 142 -1.44 7.73 25.05
CA ALA A 142 -0.32 7.62 25.99
C ALA A 142 -0.08 8.91 26.80
N TYR A 143 -0.49 10.07 26.29
CA TYR A 143 -0.27 11.39 26.89
C TYR A 143 -1.55 12.12 27.34
N SER A 144 -2.72 11.47 27.22
CA SER A 144 -4.00 11.92 27.78
C SER A 144 -4.23 11.33 29.17
#